data_AF-A0A7C7CXF2-F1
#
_entry.id   AF-A0A7C7CXF2-F1
#
_cell.length_a   1.000
_cell.length_b   1.000
_cell.length_c   1.000
_cell.angle_alpha   90.00
_cell.angle_beta   90.00
_cell.angle_gamma   90.00
#
_symmetry.space_group_name_H-M   'P 1'
#
loop_
_entity.id
_entity.type
_entity.pdbx_description
1 polymer ?
#
loop_
_entity_poly.entity_id
_entity_poly.type
_entity_poly.pdbx_seq_one_letter_code
_entity_poly.pdbx_strand_id
1 'polypeptide(L)'
;MTSKRLILFCAVLASLLQAEKHPFTVGETLEFDLKVNIIKAGNAMLKVIGEEEIDGNQVYHVKYTVKSNRYVDRLFYVRDQVDSWLDKEGLFTRRFIKNIREGSYRYKLEAEMNYIDSTLTSEDEVFPIESEIRDPFSLFYYLRSIPLKVGQKLSFKTFDNGQFVDFHIIVHRKENVRVPAGRFKCLVIEPYR
;
A
#
# COMPACT_ATOMS: atom_id res chain seq x y z
N MET A 1 -42.88 -29.03 16.21
CA MET A 1 -42.44 -28.34 14.98
C MET A 1 -41.80 -27.00 15.37
N THR A 2 -40.64 -27.00 16.04
CA THR A 2 -40.10 -25.80 16.70
C THR A 2 -38.60 -25.96 17.04
N SER A 3 -37.72 -25.99 16.04
CA SER A 3 -36.26 -25.91 16.31
C SER A 3 -35.42 -25.22 15.21
N LYS A 4 -36.03 -24.74 14.12
CA LYS A 4 -35.27 -24.13 13.00
C LYS A 4 -35.02 -22.62 13.15
N ARG A 5 -35.57 -21.95 14.16
CA ARG A 5 -35.43 -20.48 14.33
C ARG A 5 -34.23 -20.04 15.17
N LEU A 6 -33.60 -20.94 15.94
CA LEU A 6 -32.47 -20.58 16.82
C LEU A 6 -31.11 -20.62 16.10
N ILE A 7 -30.97 -21.45 15.06
CA ILE A 7 -29.71 -21.60 14.30
C ILE A 7 -29.44 -20.38 13.40
N LEU A 8 -30.49 -19.70 12.91
CA LEU A 8 -30.37 -18.55 12.03
C LEU A 8 -29.86 -17.29 12.76
N PHE A 9 -30.12 -17.16 14.07
CA PHE A 9 -29.72 -15.99 14.86
C PHE A 9 -28.23 -16.04 15.28
N CYS A 10 -27.68 -17.24 15.52
CA CYS A 10 -26.25 -17.42 15.79
C CYS A 10 -25.36 -17.19 14.57
N ALA A 11 -25.83 -17.52 13.36
CA ALA A 11 -25.06 -17.29 12.13
C ALA A 11 -24.90 -15.79 11.82
N VAL A 12 -25.92 -14.97 12.11
CA VAL A 12 -25.87 -13.51 11.91
C VAL A 12 -24.97 -12.82 12.94
N LEU A 13 -24.92 -13.32 14.19
CA LEU A 13 -23.98 -12.82 15.21
C LEU A 13 -22.51 -13.16 14.88
N ALA A 14 -22.25 -14.33 14.30
CA ALA A 14 -20.90 -14.73 13.90
C ALA A 14 -20.35 -13.86 12.75
N SER A 15 -21.19 -13.48 11.78
CA SER A 15 -20.79 -12.55 10.71
C SER A 15 -20.52 -11.12 11.18
N LEU A 16 -21.03 -10.72 12.36
CA LEU A 16 -20.78 -9.41 12.95
C LEU A 16 -19.48 -9.34 13.78
N LEU A 17 -18.90 -10.50 14.12
CA LEU A 17 -17.69 -10.58 14.96
C LEU A 17 -16.38 -10.57 14.18
N GLN A 18 -16.43 -10.58 12.85
CA GLN A 18 -15.26 -10.42 12.01
C GLN A 18 -15.26 -9.01 11.43
N ALA A 19 -15.21 -8.00 12.32
CA ALA A 19 -14.77 -6.68 11.90
C ALA A 19 -13.36 -6.85 11.36
N GLU A 20 -13.14 -6.55 10.08
CA GLU A 20 -11.79 -6.52 9.55
C GLU A 20 -10.96 -5.52 10.35
N LYS A 21 -9.77 -5.97 10.81
CA LYS A 21 -8.84 -5.16 11.63
C LYS A 21 -8.44 -3.88 10.88
N HIS A 22 -8.42 -3.94 9.55
CA HIS A 22 -8.03 -2.85 8.66
C HIS A 22 -9.15 -2.56 7.67
N PRO A 23 -9.22 -1.34 7.08
CA PRO A 23 -10.28 -0.94 6.17
C PRO A 23 -10.05 -1.47 4.74
N PHE A 24 -9.52 -2.68 4.60
CA PHE A 24 -9.24 -3.36 3.34
C PHE A 24 -9.16 -4.86 3.57
N THR A 25 -9.53 -5.62 2.53
CA THR A 25 -9.59 -7.08 2.55
C THR A 25 -8.50 -7.66 1.63
N VAL A 26 -8.16 -8.94 1.81
CA VAL A 26 -7.50 -9.70 0.74
C VAL A 26 -8.38 -9.68 -0.52
N GLY A 27 -7.76 -9.48 -1.68
CA GLY A 27 -8.46 -9.34 -2.96
C GLY A 27 -8.88 -7.90 -3.30
N GLU A 28 -8.83 -6.95 -2.35
CA GLU A 28 -9.10 -5.54 -2.66
C GLU A 28 -8.17 -5.06 -3.78
N THR A 29 -8.76 -4.41 -4.78
CA THR A 29 -8.03 -3.82 -5.91
C THR A 29 -8.42 -2.37 -6.07
N LEU A 30 -7.42 -1.48 -6.07
CA LEU A 30 -7.56 -0.05 -6.32
C LEU A 30 -6.95 0.27 -7.68
N GLU A 31 -7.76 0.75 -8.61
CA GLU A 31 -7.32 1.11 -9.95
C GLU A 31 -7.29 2.63 -10.14
N PHE A 32 -6.23 3.11 -10.77
CA PHE A 32 -5.99 4.52 -10.99
C PHE A 32 -5.73 4.78 -12.47
N ASP A 33 -6.30 5.86 -13.00
CA ASP A 33 -5.96 6.39 -14.31
C ASP A 33 -4.76 7.32 -14.19
N LEU A 34 -3.68 7.00 -14.89
CA LEU A 34 -2.54 7.90 -15.03
C LEU A 34 -2.81 8.81 -16.23
N LYS A 35 -2.76 10.12 -16.03
CA LYS A 35 -3.04 11.11 -17.08
C LYS A 35 -1.86 12.06 -17.24
N VAL A 36 -1.51 12.33 -18.49
CA VAL A 36 -0.66 13.47 -18.86
C VAL A 36 -1.60 14.53 -19.43
N ASN A 37 -1.75 15.65 -18.71
CA ASN A 37 -2.82 16.62 -18.93
C ASN A 37 -4.20 15.92 -18.93
N ILE A 38 -4.95 16.02 -20.02
CA ILE A 38 -6.28 15.40 -20.17
C ILE A 38 -6.22 14.01 -20.80
N ILE A 39 -5.04 13.57 -21.28
CA ILE A 39 -4.88 12.33 -22.02
C ILE A 39 -4.52 11.22 -21.05
N LYS A 40 -5.31 10.14 -21.04
CA LYS A 40 -4.96 8.93 -20.31
C LYS A 40 -3.66 8.37 -20.89
N ALA A 41 -2.64 8.23 -20.05
CA ALA A 41 -1.32 7.73 -20.39
C ALA A 41 -1.12 6.27 -19.97
N GLY A 42 -1.87 5.80 -18.97
CA GLY A 42 -1.76 4.44 -18.46
C GLY A 42 -2.68 4.18 -17.28
N ASN A 43 -2.40 3.08 -16.60
CA ASN A 43 -3.09 2.66 -15.39
C ASN A 43 -2.08 2.26 -14.32
N ALA A 44 -2.40 2.60 -13.07
CA ALA A 44 -1.77 2.03 -11.90
C ALA A 44 -2.78 1.17 -11.14
N MET A 45 -2.30 0.13 -10.46
CA MET A 45 -3.12 -0.78 -9.67
C MET A 45 -2.41 -1.08 -8.36
N LEU A 46 -3.14 -1.02 -7.25
CA LEU A 46 -2.76 -1.63 -5.97
C LEU A 46 -3.68 -2.81 -5.72
N LYS A 47 -3.11 -3.96 -5.37
CA LYS A 47 -3.87 -5.17 -5.05
C LYS A 47 -3.33 -5.85 -3.81
N VAL A 48 -4.21 -6.13 -2.85
CA VAL A 48 -3.91 -7.03 -1.73
C VAL A 48 -4.02 -8.46 -2.27
N ILE A 49 -2.87 -9.09 -2.54
CA ILE A 49 -2.79 -10.41 -3.18
C ILE A 49 -3.25 -11.51 -2.23
N GLY A 50 -2.79 -11.46 -0.98
CA GLY A 50 -2.97 -12.53 -0.02
C GLY A 50 -2.35 -12.21 1.33
N GLU A 51 -2.38 -13.22 2.19
CA GLU A 51 -1.65 -13.25 3.44
C GLU A 51 -0.56 -14.32 3.35
N GLU A 52 0.61 -14.03 3.89
CA GLU A 52 1.78 -14.91 3.93
C GLU A 52 2.43 -14.85 5.31
N GLU A 53 3.51 -15.60 5.51
CA GLU A 53 4.33 -15.55 6.73
C GLU A 53 5.79 -15.27 6.36
N ILE A 54 6.41 -14.33 7.07
CA ILE A 54 7.84 -14.00 6.97
C ILE A 54 8.42 -14.02 8.39
N ASP A 55 9.41 -14.89 8.62
CA ASP A 55 10.10 -15.06 9.91
C ASP A 55 9.14 -15.24 11.10
N GLY A 56 8.09 -16.04 10.91
CA GLY A 56 7.07 -16.27 11.94
C GLY A 56 6.06 -15.13 12.12
N ASN A 57 6.10 -14.10 11.28
CA ASN A 57 5.18 -12.96 11.33
C ASN A 57 4.20 -13.01 10.16
N GLN A 58 2.92 -12.84 10.46
CA GLN A 58 1.86 -12.78 9.46
C GLN A 58 1.94 -11.45 8.70
N VAL A 59 1.87 -11.52 7.37
CA VAL A 59 2.00 -10.35 6.49
C VAL A 59 0.90 -10.31 5.43
N TYR A 60 0.53 -9.10 5.00
CA TYR A 60 -0.20 -8.89 3.75
C TYR A 60 0.79 -8.77 2.59
N HIS A 61 0.58 -9.52 1.51
CA HIS A 61 1.27 -9.29 0.25
C HIS A 61 0.49 -8.29 -0.60
N VAL A 62 1.05 -7.11 -0.82
CA VAL A 62 0.50 -6.06 -1.66
C VAL A 62 1.32 -5.94 -2.93
N LYS A 63 0.63 -5.89 -4.07
CA LYS A 63 1.24 -5.68 -5.39
C LYS A 63 0.79 -4.36 -5.97
N TYR A 64 1.77 -3.50 -6.25
CA TYR A 64 1.61 -2.32 -7.09
C TYR A 64 2.06 -2.62 -8.51
N THR A 65 1.31 -2.16 -9.51
CA THR A 65 1.76 -2.20 -10.90
C THR A 65 1.43 -0.91 -11.63
N VAL A 66 2.31 -0.50 -12.55
CA VAL A 66 2.05 0.59 -13.51
C VAL A 66 2.24 0.08 -14.92
N LYS A 67 1.27 0.39 -15.79
CA LYS A 67 1.34 0.12 -17.22
C LYS A 67 0.90 1.33 -18.01
N SER A 68 1.77 1.85 -18.86
CA SER A 68 1.37 2.78 -19.91
C SER A 68 0.42 2.11 -20.90
N ASN A 69 -0.40 2.90 -21.58
CA ASN A 69 -1.32 2.41 -22.58
C ASN A 69 -0.65 2.23 -23.96
N ARG A 70 -1.36 1.61 -24.90
CA ARG A 70 -0.86 1.30 -26.25
C ARG A 70 -0.34 2.52 -27.02
N TYR A 71 -0.87 3.71 -26.77
CA TYR A 71 -0.45 4.93 -27.48
C TYR A 71 0.86 5.46 -26.93
N VAL A 72 0.98 5.53 -25.60
CA VAL A 72 2.19 5.98 -24.90
C VAL A 72 3.31 4.95 -25.00
N ASP A 73 2.98 3.65 -24.95
CA ASP A 73 3.93 2.53 -25.08
C ASP A 73 4.86 2.65 -26.29
N ARG A 74 4.36 3.20 -27.41
CA ARG A 74 5.12 3.34 -28.66
C ARG A 74 6.21 4.39 -28.58
N LEU A 75 6.07 5.36 -27.69
CA LEU A 75 7.05 6.42 -27.46
C LEU A 75 7.90 6.09 -26.23
N PHE A 76 7.25 5.69 -25.14
CA PHE A 76 7.87 5.37 -23.86
C PHE A 76 6.96 4.44 -23.05
N TYR A 77 7.31 3.14 -22.98
CA TYR A 77 6.53 2.21 -22.18
C TYR A 77 6.97 2.21 -20.71
N VAL A 78 6.02 2.00 -19.81
CA VAL A 78 6.20 1.81 -18.36
C VAL A 78 5.62 0.46 -18.00
N ARG A 79 6.40 -0.37 -17.30
CA ARG A 79 6.04 -1.73 -16.85
C ARG A 79 6.62 -1.96 -15.46
N ASP A 80 6.15 -1.17 -14.51
CA ASP A 80 6.64 -1.21 -13.15
C ASP A 80 5.82 -2.17 -12.32
N GLN A 81 6.51 -2.84 -11.41
CA GLN A 81 5.91 -3.69 -10.40
C GLN A 81 6.66 -3.51 -9.09
N VAL A 82 5.91 -3.33 -8.01
CA VAL A 82 6.44 -3.39 -6.65
C VAL A 82 5.61 -4.37 -5.85
N ASP A 83 6.26 -5.37 -5.30
CA ASP A 83 5.69 -6.28 -4.34
C ASP A 83 6.15 -5.84 -2.94
N SER A 84 5.21 -5.67 -2.01
CA SER A 84 5.50 -5.27 -0.63
C SER A 84 4.77 -6.20 0.34
N TRP A 85 5.49 -6.65 1.36
CA TRP A 85 4.97 -7.49 2.43
C TRP A 85 4.85 -6.67 3.69
N LEU A 86 3.61 -6.41 4.09
CA LEU A 86 3.25 -5.53 5.19
C LEU A 86 2.94 -6.36 6.43
N ASP A 87 3.53 -6.01 7.57
CA ASP A 87 3.16 -6.59 8.85
C ASP A 87 1.65 -6.49 9.09
N LYS A 88 0.99 -7.59 9.47
CA LYS A 88 -0.48 -7.62 9.61
C LYS A 88 -1.00 -6.75 10.75
N GLU A 89 -0.15 -6.36 11.71
CA GLU A 89 -0.55 -5.51 12.83
C GLU A 89 -0.20 -4.05 12.59
N GLY A 90 1.09 -3.77 12.40
CA GLY A 90 1.62 -2.41 12.27
C GLY A 90 1.60 -1.86 10.85
N LEU A 91 1.34 -2.71 9.84
CA LEU A 91 1.38 -2.39 8.41
C LEU A 91 2.72 -1.82 7.93
N PHE A 92 3.79 -1.91 8.73
CA PHE A 92 5.13 -1.54 8.31
C PHE A 92 5.69 -2.59 7.36
N THR A 93 6.69 -2.22 6.57
CA THR A 93 7.23 -3.12 5.57
C THR A 93 8.16 -4.12 6.24
N ARG A 94 8.02 -5.40 5.91
CA ARG A 94 8.97 -6.47 6.25
C ARG A 94 9.85 -6.86 5.07
N ARG A 95 9.31 -6.77 3.86
CA ARG A 95 10.07 -6.96 2.62
C ARG A 95 9.45 -6.13 1.51
N PHE A 96 10.26 -5.66 0.57
CA PHE A 96 9.74 -5.21 -0.72
C PHE A 96 10.68 -5.59 -1.86
N ILE A 97 10.12 -5.76 -3.06
CA ILE A 97 10.84 -5.95 -4.31
C ILE A 97 10.30 -4.96 -5.34
N LYS A 98 11.15 -4.07 -5.83
CA LYS A 98 10.87 -3.13 -6.91
C LYS A 98 11.46 -3.65 -8.20
N ASN A 99 10.66 -3.70 -9.26
CA ASN A 99 11.07 -4.00 -10.63
C ASN A 99 10.51 -2.91 -11.55
N ILE A 100 11.36 -1.95 -11.90
CA ILE A 100 11.01 -0.78 -12.71
C ILE A 100 11.52 -0.97 -14.13
N ARG A 101 10.65 -0.72 -15.12
CA ARG A 101 10.95 -0.87 -16.54
C ARG A 101 10.28 0.24 -17.33
N GLU A 102 11.04 1.29 -17.60
CA GLU A 102 10.57 2.52 -18.22
C GLU A 102 11.41 2.87 -19.45
N GLY A 103 10.90 2.60 -20.66
CA GLY A 103 11.68 2.77 -21.88
C GLY A 103 12.96 1.93 -21.86
N SER A 104 14.13 2.58 -21.89
CA SER A 104 15.43 1.93 -21.73
C SER A 104 15.87 1.78 -20.26
N TYR A 105 15.25 2.50 -19.33
CA TYR A 105 15.59 2.47 -17.92
C TYR A 105 15.13 1.15 -17.29
N ARG A 106 16.01 0.59 -16.45
CA ARG A 106 15.81 -0.63 -15.69
C ARG A 106 16.34 -0.41 -14.30
N TYR A 107 15.52 -0.72 -13.31
CA TYR A 107 15.93 -0.66 -11.93
C TYR A 107 15.28 -1.81 -11.16
N LYS A 108 16.08 -2.48 -10.35
CA LYS A 108 15.62 -3.51 -9.42
C LYS A 108 16.17 -3.16 -8.06
N LEU A 109 15.34 -3.22 -7.04
CA LEU A 109 15.73 -3.06 -5.65
C LEU A 109 14.98 -4.07 -4.82
N GLU A 110 15.66 -4.74 -3.92
CA GLU A 110 15.07 -5.64 -2.94
C GLU A 110 15.58 -5.25 -1.57
N ALA A 111 14.66 -5.12 -0.62
CA ALA A 111 14.99 -4.83 0.76
C ALA A 111 14.18 -5.72 1.70
N GLU A 112 14.84 -6.20 2.74
CA GLU A 112 14.26 -7.03 3.79
C GLU A 112 14.60 -6.43 5.15
N MET A 113 13.61 -6.33 6.03
CA MET A 113 13.74 -5.74 7.36
C MET A 113 13.61 -6.84 8.42
N ASN A 114 14.71 -7.11 9.09
CA ASN A 114 14.75 -7.97 10.26
C ASN A 114 14.67 -7.10 11.53
N TYR A 115 13.48 -7.04 12.11
CA TYR A 115 13.22 -6.25 13.33
C TYR A 115 13.70 -6.94 14.62
N ILE A 116 14.09 -8.21 14.57
CA ILE A 116 14.70 -8.90 15.73
C ILE A 116 16.16 -8.43 15.87
N ASP A 117 16.88 -8.41 14.76
CA ASP A 117 18.28 -8.00 14.71
C ASP A 117 18.45 -6.49 14.48
N SER A 118 17.35 -5.74 14.34
CA SER A 118 17.34 -4.31 14.03
C SER A 118 18.16 -3.96 12.78
N THR A 119 18.01 -4.76 11.73
CA THR A 119 18.71 -4.57 10.45
C THR A 119 17.77 -4.52 9.25
N LEU A 120 18.21 -3.81 8.21
CA LEU A 120 17.67 -3.87 6.86
C LEU A 120 18.77 -4.37 5.93
N THR A 121 18.48 -5.36 5.09
CA THR A 121 19.40 -5.86 4.06
C THR A 121 18.90 -5.48 2.68
N SER A 122 19.77 -4.90 1.85
CA SER A 122 19.46 -4.50 0.47
C SER A 122 20.73 -4.52 -0.36
N GLU A 123 20.72 -5.16 -1.54
CA GLU A 123 21.87 -5.21 -2.48
C GLU A 123 23.22 -5.56 -1.82
N ASP A 124 23.24 -6.60 -0.98
CA ASP A 124 24.40 -7.06 -0.19
C ASP A 124 24.89 -6.08 0.90
N GLU A 125 24.23 -4.93 1.07
CA GLU A 125 24.47 -3.99 2.15
C GLU A 125 23.53 -4.25 3.34
N VAL A 126 24.02 -3.98 4.54
CA VAL A 126 23.26 -4.09 5.79
C VAL A 126 23.24 -2.74 6.48
N PHE A 127 22.04 -2.25 6.78
CA PHE A 127 21.79 -0.98 7.41
C PHE A 127 21.16 -1.19 8.80
N PRO A 128 21.57 -0.44 9.83
CA PRO A 128 20.85 -0.44 11.10
C PRO A 128 19.47 0.23 10.92
N ILE A 129 18.46 -0.31 11.59
CA ILE A 129 17.14 0.31 11.69
C ILE A 129 16.77 0.53 13.15
N GLU A 130 16.24 1.72 13.45
CA GLU A 130 15.87 2.12 14.82
C GLU A 130 14.35 2.20 15.01
N SER A 131 13.59 2.03 13.93
CA SER A 131 12.14 2.17 13.92
C SER A 131 11.52 1.39 12.77
N GLU A 132 10.20 1.28 12.79
CA GLU A 132 9.42 0.74 11.68
C GLU A 132 9.73 1.47 10.37
N ILE A 133 10.13 0.71 9.35
CA ILE A 133 10.39 1.23 8.00
C ILE A 133 9.14 1.02 7.15
N ARG A 134 8.76 2.04 6.39
CA ARG A 134 7.61 1.98 5.48
C ARG A 134 8.06 2.27 4.06
N ASP A 135 7.68 1.42 3.12
CA ASP A 135 7.67 1.79 1.70
C ASP A 135 6.42 2.62 1.38
N PRO A 136 6.34 3.29 0.21
CA PRO A 136 5.18 4.12 -0.13
C PRO A 136 3.82 3.40 -0.11
N PHE A 137 3.78 2.10 -0.38
CA PHE A 137 2.57 1.29 -0.40
C PHE A 137 2.18 0.84 1.00
N SER A 138 3.14 0.43 1.83
CA SER A 138 2.95 0.28 3.28
C SER A 138 2.29 1.53 3.87
N LEU A 139 2.86 2.70 3.57
CA LEU A 139 2.37 3.96 4.07
C LEU A 139 0.93 4.24 3.60
N PHE A 140 0.63 4.00 2.32
CA PHE A 140 -0.72 4.17 1.79
C PHE A 140 -1.77 3.36 2.56
N TYR A 141 -1.50 2.08 2.85
CA TYR A 141 -2.42 1.22 3.61
C TYR A 141 -2.51 1.62 5.09
N TYR A 142 -1.39 1.99 5.71
CA TYR A 142 -1.36 2.48 7.08
C TYR A 142 -2.17 3.77 7.27
N LEU A 143 -2.08 4.72 6.35
CA LEU A 143 -2.84 5.97 6.44
C LEU A 143 -4.36 5.76 6.36
N ARG A 144 -4.81 4.66 5.75
CA ARG A 144 -6.23 4.30 5.74
C ARG A 144 -6.69 3.77 7.10
N SER A 145 -5.82 3.12 7.88
CA SER A 145 -6.18 2.45 9.13
C SER A 145 -6.20 3.37 10.36
N ILE A 146 -5.67 4.60 10.24
CA ILE A 146 -5.59 5.55 11.36
C ILE A 146 -6.54 6.75 11.20
N PRO A 147 -7.03 7.34 12.31
CA PRO A 147 -7.79 8.57 12.24
C PRO A 147 -6.88 9.74 11.84
N LEU A 148 -7.18 10.36 10.69
CA LEU A 148 -6.47 11.54 10.19
C LEU A 148 -7.27 12.82 10.43
N LYS A 149 -6.60 13.86 10.96
CA LYS A 149 -7.20 15.17 11.25
C LYS A 149 -6.64 16.23 10.30
N VAL A 150 -7.48 17.16 9.88
CA VAL A 150 -7.02 18.35 9.12
C VAL A 150 -6.01 19.13 9.96
N GLY A 151 -4.91 19.54 9.33
CA GLY A 151 -3.76 20.19 9.98
C GLY A 151 -2.74 19.21 10.58
N GLN A 152 -3.04 17.91 10.63
CA GLN A 152 -2.10 16.91 11.15
C GLN A 152 -0.90 16.78 10.23
N LYS A 153 0.29 16.73 10.84
CA LYS A 153 1.55 16.39 10.20
C LYS A 153 2.02 15.05 10.77
N LEU A 154 2.49 14.18 9.89
CA LEU A 154 3.05 12.87 10.26
C LEU A 154 4.40 12.70 9.59
N SER A 155 5.29 11.95 10.23
CA SER A 155 6.66 11.73 9.78
C SER A 155 6.98 10.25 9.90
N PHE A 156 7.60 9.71 8.85
CA PHE A 156 7.92 8.28 8.74
C PHE A 156 9.34 8.10 8.24
N LYS A 157 9.95 6.97 8.61
CA LYS A 157 11.20 6.52 8.00
C LYS A 157 10.87 5.60 6.83
N THR A 158 11.42 5.92 5.67
CA THR A 158 11.24 5.14 4.44
C THR A 158 12.58 4.69 3.90
N PHE A 159 12.62 3.54 3.22
CA PHE A 159 13.80 3.07 2.51
C PHE A 159 13.48 3.01 1.02
N ASP A 160 14.18 3.85 0.25
CA ASP A 160 13.98 3.99 -1.18
C ASP A 160 15.29 4.33 -1.88
N ASN A 161 15.48 3.83 -3.09
CA ASN A 161 16.71 4.01 -3.86
C ASN A 161 18.00 3.72 -3.07
N GLY A 162 18.00 2.66 -2.25
CA GLY A 162 19.16 2.25 -1.45
C GLY A 162 19.49 3.13 -0.24
N GLN A 163 18.61 4.05 0.14
CA GLN A 163 18.87 4.97 1.25
C GLN A 163 17.62 5.23 2.10
N PHE A 164 17.85 5.65 3.35
CA PHE A 164 16.77 6.13 4.20
C PHE A 164 16.36 7.55 3.84
N VAL A 165 15.05 7.76 3.75
CA VAL A 165 14.45 9.07 3.49
C VAL A 165 13.39 9.34 4.56
N ASP A 166 13.44 10.52 5.17
CA ASP A 166 12.37 10.99 6.03
C ASP A 166 11.20 11.45 5.15
N PHE A 167 10.04 10.84 5.37
CA PHE A 167 8.85 11.07 4.58
C PHE A 167 7.83 11.81 5.43
N HIS A 168 7.54 13.05 5.07
CA HIS A 168 6.59 13.88 5.78
C HIS A 168 5.29 14.00 5.00
N ILE A 169 4.16 13.98 5.71
CA ILE A 169 2.85 14.23 5.12
C ILE A 169 2.09 15.27 5.92
N ILE A 170 1.24 16.01 5.23
CA ILE A 170 0.29 16.94 5.82
C ILE A 170 -1.13 16.65 5.32
N VAL A 171 -2.10 16.70 6.23
CA VAL A 171 -3.52 16.58 5.92
C VAL A 171 -4.11 17.98 5.76
N HIS A 172 -4.32 18.44 4.53
CA HIS A 172 -4.68 19.83 4.27
C HIS A 172 -6.12 20.18 4.59
N ARG A 173 -7.06 19.40 4.07
CA ARG A 173 -8.48 19.74 4.07
C ARG A 173 -9.34 18.52 3.74
N LYS A 174 -10.65 18.70 3.83
CA LYS A 174 -11.65 17.79 3.27
C LYS A 174 -12.12 18.31 1.92
N GLU A 175 -12.37 17.42 0.97
CA GLU A 175 -12.98 17.76 -0.32
C GLU A 175 -13.96 16.69 -0.78
N ASN A 176 -14.84 17.03 -1.74
CA ASN A 176 -15.75 16.07 -2.34
C ASN A 176 -15.18 15.60 -3.69
N VAL A 177 -14.75 14.35 -3.78
CA VAL A 177 -14.21 13.75 -5.01
C VAL A 177 -15.32 12.97 -5.71
N ARG A 178 -15.48 13.18 -7.02
CA ARG A 178 -16.38 12.39 -7.86
C ARG A 178 -15.59 11.33 -8.63
N VAL A 179 -15.98 10.08 -8.45
CA VAL A 179 -15.49 8.91 -9.19
C VAL A 179 -16.68 8.20 -9.84
N PRO A 180 -16.48 7.18 -10.71
CA PRO A 180 -17.59 6.44 -11.31
C PRO A 180 -18.60 5.88 -10.29
N ALA A 181 -18.12 5.50 -9.09
CA ALA A 181 -18.94 4.99 -8.00
C ALA A 181 -19.77 6.06 -7.25
N GLY A 182 -19.57 7.36 -7.53
CA GLY A 182 -20.33 8.44 -6.90
C GLY A 182 -19.45 9.58 -6.36
N ARG A 183 -19.98 10.32 -5.38
CA ARG A 183 -19.28 11.42 -4.71
C ARG A 183 -18.93 11.01 -3.29
N PHE A 184 -17.67 11.20 -2.91
CA PHE A 184 -17.14 10.83 -1.60
C PHE A 184 -16.48 12.03 -0.93
N LYS A 185 -16.66 12.14 0.39
CA LYS A 185 -15.90 13.09 1.21
C LYS A 185 -14.52 12.49 1.47
N CYS A 186 -13.48 13.13 0.96
CA CYS A 186 -12.10 12.66 1.03
C CYS A 186 -11.23 13.65 1.81
N LEU A 187 -10.06 13.18 2.25
CA LEU A 187 -8.99 14.03 2.76
C LEU A 187 -7.98 14.31 1.65
N VAL A 188 -7.46 15.53 1.62
CA VAL A 188 -6.32 15.91 0.79
C VAL A 188 -5.05 15.71 1.60
N ILE A 189 -4.26 14.72 1.23
CA ILE A 189 -3.00 14.36 1.88
C ILE A 189 -1.88 14.62 0.89
N GLU A 190 -0.89 15.39 1.31
CA GLU A 190 0.26 15.74 0.48
C GLU A 190 1.56 15.31 1.16
N PRO A 191 2.40 14.52 0.47
CA PRO A 191 3.81 14.36 0.82
C PRO A 191 4.58 15.66 0.59
N TYR A 192 5.42 16.06 1.55
CA TYR A 192 6.30 17.21 1.40
C TYR A 192 7.73 16.89 1.85
N ARG A 193 8.69 17.66 1.35
CA ARG A 193 10.08 17.66 1.80
C ARG A 193 10.33 18.88 2.68
#